data_AF-K1RPW8-F1
#
_entry.id   AF-K1RPW8-F1
#
_cell.length_a   1.000
_cell.length_b   1.000
_cell.length_c   1.000
_cell.angle_alpha   90.00
_cell.angle_beta   90.00
_cell.angle_gamma   90.00
#
_symmetry.space_group_name_H-M   'P 1'
#
loop_
_entity.id
_entity.type
_entity.pdbx_description
1 polymer ?
#
loop_
_entity_poly.entity_id
_entity_poly.type
_entity_poly.pdbx_seq_one_letter_code
_entity_poly.pdbx_strand_id
1 'polypeptide(L)' 'MDELVDFEAERERLNKEKEKLQKDIDFVNGKLNNPNFVSKAPEKVVEAQRKALCEYTEKMKLLDESLNKLINK' A
#
# COMPACT_ATOMS: atom_id res chain seq x y z
N MET A 1 31.15 -8.27 -0.85
CA MET A 1 30.61 -7.08 -1.54
C MET A 1 29.28 -7.39 -2.19
N ASP A 2 29.07 -8.62 -2.69
CA ASP A 2 27.81 -9.02 -3.34
C ASP A 2 26.58 -9.01 -2.42
N GLU A 3 26.69 -9.48 -1.17
CA GLU A 3 25.55 -9.48 -0.23
C GLU A 3 24.99 -8.07 0.05
N LEU A 4 25.85 -7.05 0.15
CA LEU A 4 25.41 -5.66 0.38
C LEU A 4 24.62 -5.10 -0.80
N VAL A 5 25.05 -5.42 -2.03
CA VAL A 5 24.37 -4.98 -3.25
C VAL A 5 23.00 -5.66 -3.38
N ASP A 6 22.89 -6.94 -3.01
CA ASP A 6 21.62 -7.67 -3.01
C ASP A 6 20.60 -7.06 -2.03
N PHE A 7 21.04 -6.65 -0.82
CA PHE A 7 20.17 -5.99 0.15
C PHE A 7 19.71 -4.61 -0.30
N GLU A 8 20.58 -3.82 -0.94
CA GLU A 8 20.20 -2.51 -1.47
C GLU A 8 19.20 -2.62 -2.63
N ALA A 9 19.42 -3.56 -3.54
CA ALA A 9 18.52 -3.83 -4.65
C ALA A 9 17.15 -4.32 -4.16
N GLU A 10 17.11 -5.22 -3.18
CA GLU A 10 15.86 -5.70 -2.59
C GLU A 10 15.12 -4.59 -1.84
N ARG A 11 15.85 -3.75 -1.08
CA ARG A 11 15.27 -2.56 -0.43
C ARG A 11 14.64 -1.62 -1.45
N GLU A 12 15.32 -1.37 -2.57
CA GLU A 12 14.79 -0.52 -3.65
C GLU A 12 13.54 -1.14 -4.30
N ARG A 13 13.55 -2.46 -4.55
CA ARG A 13 12.40 -3.19 -5.08
C ARG A 13 11.18 -3.05 -4.17
N LEU A 14 11.37 -3.30 -2.87
CA LEU A 14 10.31 -3.20 -1.87
C LEU A 14 9.81 -1.76 -1.70
N ASN A 15 10.69 -0.76 -1.73
CA ASN A 15 10.28 0.65 -1.71
C ASN A 15 9.45 1.03 -2.94
N LYS A 16 9.83 0.57 -4.14
CA LYS A 16 9.03 0.80 -5.36
C LYS A 16 7.66 0.13 -5.27
N GLU A 17 7.58 -1.06 -4.69
CA GLU A 17 6.31 -1.74 -4.45
C GLU A 17 5.45 -0.96 -3.44
N LYS A 18 6.06 -0.49 -2.36
CA LYS A 18 5.45 0.37 -1.35
C LYS A 18 4.87 1.64 -1.97
N GLU A 19 5.64 2.34 -2.81
CA GLU A 19 5.18 3.57 -3.48
C GLU A 19 3.97 3.33 -4.39
N LYS A 20 3.94 2.22 -5.13
CA LYS A 20 2.79 1.87 -5.96
C LYS A 20 1.56 1.61 -5.10
N LEU A 21 1.72 0.82 -4.05
CA LEU A 21 0.63 0.50 -3.12
C LEU A 21 0.11 1.74 -2.38
N GLN A 22 1.01 2.67 -2.04
CA GLN A 22 0.62 3.95 -1.42
C GLN A 22 -0.28 4.77 -2.36
N LYS A 23 0.04 4.83 -3.67
CA LYS A 23 -0.81 5.52 -4.64
C LYS A 23 -2.20 4.89 -4.75
N ASP A 24 -2.28 3.56 -4.69
CA ASP A 24 -3.56 2.85 -4.69
C ASP A 24 -4.37 3.15 -3.42
N ILE A 25 -3.72 3.16 -2.26
CA ILE A 25 -4.32 3.57 -0.97
C ILE A 25 -4.84 5.01 -1.05
N ASP A 26 -4.02 5.94 -1.52
CA ASP A 26 -4.38 7.36 -1.63
C ASP A 26 -5.56 7.57 -2.58
N PHE A 27 -5.59 6.84 -3.69
CA PHE A 27 -6.69 6.89 -4.65
C PHE A 27 -8.01 6.39 -4.04
N VAL A 28 -7.98 5.25 -3.34
CA VAL A 28 -9.16 4.69 -2.68
C VAL A 28 -9.62 5.58 -1.52
N ASN A 29 -8.69 6.09 -0.71
CA ASN A 29 -8.97 7.06 0.35
C ASN A 29 -9.59 8.33 -0.22
N GLY A 30 -9.08 8.85 -1.34
CA GLY A 30 -9.65 10.02 -2.00
C GLY A 30 -11.12 9.81 -2.39
N LYS A 31 -11.48 8.62 -2.88
CA LYS A 31 -12.87 8.27 -3.16
C LYS A 31 -13.70 8.16 -1.88
N LEU A 32 -13.21 7.46 -0.87
CA LEU A 32 -13.95 7.23 0.39
C LEU A 32 -14.07 8.49 1.25
N ASN A 33 -13.15 9.44 1.14
CA ASN A 33 -13.21 10.74 1.80
C ASN A 33 -14.09 11.75 1.06
N ASN A 34 -14.45 11.48 -0.21
CA ASN A 34 -15.35 12.34 -0.97
C ASN A 34 -16.81 12.03 -0.60
N PRO A 35 -17.53 12.92 0.12
CA PRO A 35 -18.90 12.67 0.55
C PRO A 35 -19.86 12.47 -0.62
N ASN A 36 -19.59 13.10 -1.77
CA ASN A 36 -20.39 12.91 -2.98
C ASN A 36 -20.25 11.50 -3.53
N PHE A 37 -19.06 10.90 -3.45
CA PHE A 37 -18.87 9.52 -3.88
C PHE A 37 -19.56 8.56 -2.91
N VAL A 38 -19.34 8.72 -1.61
CA VAL A 38 -19.93 7.83 -0.58
C VAL A 38 -21.47 7.89 -0.57
N SER A 39 -22.05 9.07 -0.81
CA SER A 39 -23.52 9.24 -0.82
C SER A 39 -24.19 8.85 -2.12
N LYS A 40 -23.51 8.93 -3.27
CA LYS A 40 -24.10 8.68 -4.59
C LYS A 40 -23.70 7.35 -5.22
N ALA A 41 -22.56 6.80 -4.85
CA ALA A 41 -22.13 5.51 -5.38
C ALA A 41 -22.96 4.38 -4.76
N PRO A 42 -23.21 3.28 -5.50
CA PRO A 42 -23.88 2.11 -4.93
C PRO A 42 -23.10 1.58 -3.72
N GLU A 43 -23.82 1.14 -2.68
CA GLU A 43 -23.23 0.62 -1.44
C GLU A 43 -22.18 -0.46 -1.70
N LYS A 44 -22.47 -1.42 -2.59
CA LYS A 44 -21.53 -2.46 -3.03
C LYS A 44 -20.19 -1.91 -3.57
N VAL A 45 -20.21 -0.74 -4.22
CA VAL A 45 -19.01 -0.11 -4.75
C VAL A 45 -18.22 0.54 -3.62
N VAL A 46 -18.91 1.26 -2.72
CA VAL A 46 -18.28 1.88 -1.54
C VAL A 46 -17.66 0.80 -0.64
N GLU A 47 -18.37 -0.29 -0.40
CA GLU A 47 -17.89 -1.41 0.40
C GLU A 47 -16.69 -2.12 -0.26
N ALA A 48 -16.74 -2.33 -1.58
CA ALA A 48 -15.58 -2.85 -2.32
C ALA A 48 -14.36 -1.91 -2.20
N GLN A 49 -14.55 -0.59 -2.23
CA GLN A 49 -13.46 0.37 -1.99
C GLN A 49 -12.94 0.28 -0.55
N ARG A 50 -13.82 0.17 0.47
CA ARG A 50 -13.41 0.00 1.87
C ARG A 50 -12.62 -1.29 2.09
N LYS A 51 -13.05 -2.39 1.46
CA LYS A 51 -12.35 -3.67 1.51
C LYS A 51 -10.99 -3.59 0.82
N ALA A 52 -10.93 -2.99 -0.37
CA ALA A 52 -9.67 -2.75 -1.07
C ALA A 52 -8.70 -1.91 -0.23
N LEU A 53 -9.19 -0.86 0.43
CA LEU A 53 -8.38 -0.06 1.34
C LEU A 53 -7.78 -0.92 2.46
N CYS A 54 -8.60 -1.75 3.10
CA CYS A 54 -8.16 -2.67 4.16
C CYS A 54 -7.05 -3.59 3.66
N GLU A 55 -7.27 -4.29 2.54
CA GLU A 55 -6.29 -5.19 1.94
C GLU A 55 -4.98 -4.47 1.56
N TYR A 56 -5.08 -3.24 1.03
CA TYR A 56 -3.89 -2.46 0.69
C TYR A 56 -3.13 -2.00 1.93
N THR A 57 -3.82 -1.58 2.98
CA THR A 57 -3.17 -1.20 4.25
C THR A 57 -2.50 -2.39 4.94
N GLU A 58 -3.09 -3.59 4.86
CA GLU A 58 -2.45 -4.81 5.37
C GLU A 58 -1.19 -5.16 4.58
N LYS A 59 -1.26 -5.12 3.24
CA LYS A 59 -0.07 -5.32 2.39
C LYS A 59 1.02 -4.29 2.66
N MET A 60 0.65 -3.02 2.86
CA MET A 60 1.58 -1.95 3.19
C MET A 60 2.34 -2.26 4.48
N LYS A 61 1.63 -2.73 5.51
CA LYS A 61 2.23 -3.14 6.77
C LYS A 61 3.23 -4.29 6.59
N LEU A 62 2.90 -5.30 5.78
CA LEU A 62 3.81 -6.42 5.50
C LEU A 62 5.08 -5.97 4.74
N LEU A 63 4.94 -5.03 3.80
CA LEU A 63 6.08 -4.42 3.10
C LEU A 63 6.96 -3.64 4.08
N ASP A 64 6.36 -2.85 4.97
CA ASP A 64 7.09 -2.10 6.00
C ASP A 64 7.81 -3.02 6.99
N GLU A 65 7.18 -4.11 7.42
CA GLU A 65 7.83 -5.13 8.24
C GLU A 65 9.01 -5.78 7.52
N SER A 66 8.87 -6.06 6.22
CA SER A 66 9.93 -6.65 5.40
C SER A 66 11.11 -5.68 5.23
N LEU A 67 10.84 -4.40 4.93
CA LEU A 67 11.84 -3.34 4.86
C LEU A 67 12.56 -3.14 6.19
N ASN A 68 11.83 -3.11 7.31
CA ASN A 68 12.43 -2.98 8.64
C ASN A 68 13.34 -4.17 8.99
N LYS A 69 12.98 -5.39 8.57
CA LYS A 69 13.85 -6.57 8.75
C LYS A 69 15.14 -6.48 7.96
N LEU A 70 15.13 -5.82 6.79
CA LEU A 70 16.33 -5.60 5.99
C LEU A 70 17.23 -4.49 6.55
N ILE A 71 16.64 -3.46 7.18
CA ILE A 71 17.38 -2.35 7.78
C ILE A 71 18.02 -2.75 9.12
N ASN A 72 17.35 -3.59 9.90
CA ASN A 72 17.82 -4.05 11.21
C ASN A 72 18.73 -5.28 11.14
N LYS A 73 19.17 -5.66 9.93
CA LYS A 73 20.07 -6.80 9.68
C LYS A 73 21.48 -6.30 9.42
#